data_AF-A0A959PCG1-F1
#
_entry.id   AF-A0A959PCG1-F1
#
_cell.length_a   1.000
_cell.length_b   1.000
_cell.length_c   1.000
_cell.angle_alpha   90.00
_cell.angle_beta   90.00
_cell.angle_gamma   90.00
#
_symmetry.space_group_name_H-M   'P 1'
#
loop_
_entity.id
_entity.type
_entity.pdbx_description
1 polymer ?
#
loop_
_entity_poly.entity_id
_entity_poly.type
_entity_poly.pdbx_seq_one_letter_code
_entity_poly.pdbx_strand_id
1 'polypeptide(L)'
;MSTNRVQLKSAVHTLLNDVVEQCFRHLIHHPQSSDELNRIIKDATDEINYLMLKIDAHNHRQGTPDLDKHYESISKDLHKKSLLLMGRLQKVQRGTISYQRND
;
A
#
# COMPACT_ATOMS: atom_id res chain seq x y z
N MET A 1 4.80 16.97 -20.58
CA MET A 1 4.77 15.55 -20.16
C MET A 1 4.56 15.48 -18.65
N SER A 2 3.30 15.50 -18.21
CA SER A 2 2.86 15.31 -16.81
C SER A 2 2.68 13.84 -16.43
N THR A 3 3.07 12.94 -17.33
CA THR A 3 2.76 11.51 -17.36
C THR A 3 3.22 10.79 -16.10
N ASN A 4 4.39 11.14 -15.54
CA ASN A 4 4.97 10.42 -14.41
C ASN A 4 4.25 10.72 -13.07
N ARG A 5 3.83 11.97 -12.81
CA ARG A 5 3.12 12.34 -11.57
C ARG A 5 1.75 11.68 -11.47
N VAL A 6 0.94 11.79 -12.53
CA VAL A 6 -0.43 11.27 -12.52
C VAL A 6 -0.42 9.74 -12.44
N GLN A 7 0.46 9.08 -13.20
CA GLN A 7 0.63 7.63 -13.14
C GLN A 7 1.07 7.17 -11.76
N LEU A 8 2.03 7.86 -11.13
CA LEU A 8 2.51 7.51 -9.80
C LEU A 8 1.42 7.67 -8.74
N LYS A 9 0.63 8.75 -8.77
CA LYS A 9 -0.54 8.92 -7.89
C LYS A 9 -1.57 7.80 -8.07
N SER A 10 -1.86 7.45 -9.33
CA SER A 10 -2.75 6.34 -9.63
C SER A 10 -2.20 5.02 -9.09
N ALA A 11 -0.89 4.76 -9.26
CA ALA A 11 -0.26 3.55 -8.75
C ALA A 11 -0.31 3.46 -7.21
N VAL A 12 -0.07 4.58 -6.49
CA VAL A 12 -0.18 4.64 -5.03
C VAL A 12 -1.57 4.20 -4.58
N HIS A 13 -2.61 4.80 -5.16
CA HIS A 13 -3.98 4.45 -4.82
C HIS A 13 -4.30 3.01 -5.19
N THR A 14 -3.98 2.55 -6.41
CA THR A 14 -4.31 1.20 -6.86
C THR A 14 -3.66 0.14 -5.97
N LEU A 15 -2.36 0.22 -5.71
CA LEU A 15 -1.63 -0.84 -4.99
C LEU A 15 -1.99 -0.89 -3.51
N LEU A 16 -2.12 0.26 -2.85
CA LEU A 16 -2.38 0.30 -1.42
C LEU A 16 -3.88 0.16 -1.09
N ASN A 17 -4.78 0.62 -1.96
CA ASN A 17 -6.22 0.35 -1.79
C ASN A 17 -6.53 -1.14 -2.00
N ASP A 18 -5.84 -1.84 -2.92
CA ASP A 18 -6.03 -3.29 -3.07
C ASP A 18 -5.68 -4.04 -1.77
N VAL A 19 -4.61 -3.64 -1.07
CA VAL A 19 -4.28 -4.18 0.26
C VAL A 19 -5.43 -3.94 1.25
N VAL A 20 -5.94 -2.71 1.30
CA VAL A 20 -7.04 -2.33 2.21
C VAL A 20 -8.31 -3.13 1.90
N GLU A 21 -8.68 -3.24 0.63
CA GLU A 21 -9.84 -4.00 0.20
C GLU A 21 -9.72 -5.49 0.55
N GLN A 22 -8.56 -6.09 0.34
CA GLN A 22 -8.35 -7.50 0.70
C GLN A 22 -8.40 -7.71 2.22
N CYS A 23 -7.94 -6.75 3.01
CA CYS A 23 -8.10 -6.79 4.47
C CYS A 23 -9.57 -6.75 4.87
N PHE A 24 -10.37 -5.85 4.28
CA PHE A 24 -11.81 -5.78 4.55
C PHE A 24 -12.55 -7.04 4.10
N ARG A 25 -12.22 -7.58 2.93
CA ARG A 25 -12.77 -8.86 2.46
C ARG A 25 -12.49 -9.97 3.47
N HIS A 26 -11.26 -10.07 3.98
CA HIS A 26 -10.92 -11.08 5.01
C HIS A 26 -11.63 -10.83 6.33
N LEU A 27 -11.73 -9.59 6.79
CA LEU A 27 -12.44 -9.19 8.01
C LEU A 27 -13.91 -9.61 8.00
N ILE A 28 -14.60 -9.45 6.86
CA ILE A 28 -16.01 -9.84 6.70
C ILE A 28 -16.21 -11.34 6.94
N HIS A 29 -15.27 -12.17 6.47
CA HIS A 29 -15.34 -13.63 6.61
C HIS A 29 -14.72 -14.13 7.94
N HIS A 30 -13.81 -13.37 8.55
CA HIS A 30 -13.02 -13.79 9.71
C HIS A 30 -12.81 -12.63 10.71
N PRO A 31 -13.87 -12.16 11.39
CA PRO A 31 -13.82 -11.00 12.28
C PRO A 31 -12.88 -11.18 13.48
N GLN A 32 -12.60 -12.42 13.89
CA GLN A 32 -11.63 -12.76 14.94
C GLN A 32 -10.18 -12.36 14.61
N SER A 33 -9.87 -12.12 13.33
CA SER A 33 -8.54 -11.68 12.89
C SER A 33 -8.39 -10.14 12.86
N SER A 34 -9.31 -9.41 13.51
CA SER A 34 -9.49 -7.98 13.25
C SER A 34 -8.34 -7.09 13.69
N ASP A 35 -7.65 -7.40 14.78
CA ASP A 35 -6.59 -6.54 15.30
C ASP A 35 -5.44 -6.33 14.30
N GLU A 36 -4.90 -7.40 13.72
CA GLU A 36 -3.78 -7.27 12.78
C GLU A 36 -4.24 -6.73 11.42
N LEU A 37 -5.44 -7.08 10.96
CA LEU A 37 -6.00 -6.54 9.71
C LEU A 37 -6.24 -5.03 9.83
N ASN A 38 -6.78 -4.56 10.96
CA ASN A 38 -6.97 -3.14 11.22
C ASN A 38 -5.64 -2.38 11.25
N ARG A 39 -4.57 -2.98 11.79
CA ARG A 39 -3.21 -2.39 11.73
C ARG A 39 -2.71 -2.30 10.29
N ILE A 40 -2.87 -3.35 9.48
CA ILE A 40 -2.48 -3.32 8.06
C ILE A 40 -3.25 -2.24 7.29
N ILE A 41 -4.56 -2.12 7.51
CA ILE A 41 -5.40 -1.08 6.90
C ILE A 41 -4.92 0.32 7.27
N LYS A 42 -4.63 0.54 8.55
CA LYS A 42 -4.11 1.82 9.03
C LYS A 42 -2.76 2.14 8.37
N ASP A 43 -1.83 1.19 8.38
CA ASP A 43 -0.50 1.39 7.80
C ASP A 43 -0.56 1.65 6.29
N ALA A 44 -1.49 1.00 5.56
CA ALA A 44 -1.71 1.25 4.14
C ALA A 44 -2.27 2.66 3.89
N THR A 45 -3.23 3.09 4.71
CA THR A 45 -3.86 4.41 4.63
C THR A 45 -2.87 5.54 4.94
N ASP A 46 -2.08 5.37 6.01
CA ASP A 46 -1.03 6.31 6.40
C ASP A 46 0.03 6.42 5.30
N GLU A 47 0.40 5.30 4.66
CA GLU A 47 1.34 5.31 3.54
C GLU A 47 0.77 6.01 2.30
N ILE A 48 -0.50 5.81 1.95
CA ILE A 48 -1.16 6.54 0.85
C ILE A 48 -1.01 8.05 1.08
N ASN A 49 -1.38 8.52 2.28
CA ASN A 49 -1.30 9.94 2.61
C ASN A 49 0.13 10.48 2.53
N TYR A 50 1.10 9.71 3.07
CA TYR A 50 2.51 10.08 3.05
C TYR A 50 3.06 10.17 1.62
N LEU A 51 2.84 9.15 0.78
CA LEU A 51 3.36 9.14 -0.59
C LEU A 51 2.68 10.21 -1.46
N MET A 52 1.37 10.45 -1.28
CA MET A 52 0.67 11.52 -1.97
C MET A 52 1.23 12.90 -1.62
N LEU A 53 1.50 13.15 -0.34
CA LEU A 53 2.19 14.36 0.09
C LEU A 53 3.59 14.46 -0.53
N LYS A 54 4.39 13.38 -0.49
CA LYS A 54 5.76 13.35 -1.04
C LYS A 54 5.79 13.57 -2.56
N ILE A 55 4.77 13.12 -3.29
CA ILE A 55 4.61 13.38 -4.73
C ILE A 55 4.36 14.87 -5.00
N ASP A 56 3.61 15.55 -4.15
CA ASP A 56 3.23 16.95 -4.36
C ASP A 56 4.22 17.95 -3.75
N ALA A 57 4.85 17.60 -2.63
CA ALA A 57 5.74 18.45 -1.86
C ALA A 57 7.20 18.31 -2.33
N HIS A 58 7.51 18.83 -3.52
CA HIS A 58 8.88 18.91 -4.02
C HIS A 58 9.16 20.25 -4.71
N ASN A 59 10.43 20.65 -4.73
CA ASN A 59 10.88 21.88 -5.40
C ASN A 59 11.62 21.61 -6.72
N HIS A 60 11.63 20.36 -7.20
CA HIS A 60 12.26 20.01 -8.48
C HIS A 60 11.55 20.65 -9.67
N ARG A 61 12.34 21.20 -10.60
CA ARG A 61 11.83 21.80 -11.83
C ARG A 61 11.32 20.70 -12.78
N GLN A 62 10.22 20.99 -13.48
CA GLN A 62 9.64 20.08 -14.47
C GLN A 62 10.63 19.72 -15.58
N GLY A 63 10.65 18.44 -15.97
CA GLY A 63 11.52 17.92 -17.02
C GLY A 63 13.00 17.79 -16.64
N THR A 64 13.32 17.83 -15.34
CA THR A 64 14.70 17.63 -14.87
C THR A 64 14.95 16.18 -14.45
N PRO A 65 16.19 15.67 -14.58
CA PRO A 65 16.55 14.34 -14.09
C PRO A 65 16.32 14.16 -12.58
N ASP A 66 16.40 15.25 -11.80
CA ASP A 66 16.15 15.20 -10.36
C ASP A 66 14.67 14.93 -10.05
N LEU A 67 13.75 15.47 -10.85
CA LEU A 67 12.33 15.16 -10.73
C LEU A 67 12.04 13.70 -11.07
N ASP A 68 12.68 13.17 -12.11
CA ASP A 68 12.53 11.77 -12.49
C ASP A 68 13.08 10.83 -11.41
N LYS A 69 14.25 11.14 -10.83
CA LYS A 69 14.82 10.41 -9.69
C LYS A 69 13.92 10.47 -8.44
N HIS A 70 13.31 11.63 -8.19
CA HIS A 70 12.34 11.80 -7.09
C HIS A 70 11.15 10.86 -7.26
N TYR A 71 10.51 10.85 -8.43
CA TYR A 71 9.40 9.96 -8.71
C TYR A 71 9.81 8.47 -8.72
N GLU A 72 11.00 8.14 -9.22
CA GLU A 72 11.54 6.79 -9.18
C GLU A 72 11.75 6.31 -7.74
N SER A 73 12.27 7.16 -6.86
CA SER A 73 12.42 6.85 -5.43
C SER A 73 11.07 6.57 -4.78
N ILE A 74 10.06 7.39 -5.04
CA ILE A 74 8.70 7.18 -4.50
C ILE A 74 8.10 5.88 -5.03
N SER A 75 8.31 5.58 -6.32
CA SER A 75 7.85 4.32 -6.91
C SER A 75 8.49 3.11 -6.22
N LYS A 76 9.80 3.15 -5.93
CA LYS A 76 10.48 2.08 -5.18
C LYS A 76 9.92 1.93 -3.77
N ASP A 77 9.68 3.04 -3.07
CA ASP A 77 9.09 3.05 -1.73
C ASP A 77 7.68 2.41 -1.74
N LEU A 78 6.84 2.79 -2.69
CA LEU A 78 5.51 2.25 -2.90
C LEU A 78 5.54 0.72 -3.09
N HIS A 79 6.36 0.23 -4.02
CA HIS A 79 6.46 -1.21 -4.30
C HIS A 79 6.96 -1.99 -3.08
N LYS A 80 7.95 -1.45 -2.36
CA LYS A 80 8.47 -2.08 -1.14
C LYS A 80 7.38 -2.17 -0.08
N LYS A 81 6.61 -1.10 0.12
CA LYS A 81 5.56 -1.07 1.15
C LYS A 81 4.39 -1.97 0.78
N SER A 82 3.92 -1.94 -0.47
CA SER A 82 2.80 -2.79 -0.91
C SER A 82 3.13 -4.27 -0.74
N LEU A 83 4.33 -4.70 -1.12
CA LEU A 83 4.79 -6.09 -0.92
C LEU A 83 4.88 -6.47 0.56
N LEU A 84 5.37 -5.57 1.41
CA LEU A 84 5.46 -5.82 2.85
C LEU A 84 4.07 -6.00 3.48
N LEU A 85 3.12 -5.13 3.14
CA LEU A 85 1.76 -5.18 3.68
C LEU A 85 1.00 -6.40 3.15
N MET A 86 1.13 -6.72 1.86
CA MET A 86 0.61 -7.97 1.29
C MET A 86 1.17 -9.21 1.98
N GLY A 87 2.49 -9.22 2.24
CA GLY A 87 3.14 -10.32 2.96
C GLY A 87 2.60 -10.50 4.39
N ARG A 88 2.27 -9.40 5.08
CA ARG A 88 1.61 -9.45 6.40
C ARG A 88 0.19 -10.01 6.30
N LEU A 89 -0.60 -9.51 5.33
CA LEU A 89 -1.97 -10.00 5.09
C LEU A 89 -1.98 -11.51 4.81
N GLN A 90 -1.08 -12.00 3.96
CA GLN A 90 -0.98 -13.42 3.64
C GLN A 90 -0.68 -14.29 4.87
N LYS A 91 0.13 -13.78 5.82
CA LYS A 91 0.41 -14.49 7.07
C LYS A 91 -0.84 -14.61 7.94
N VAL A 92 -1.63 -13.54 8.05
CA VAL A 92 -2.91 -13.55 8.78
C VAL A 92 -3.89 -14.53 8.15
N GLN A 93 -4.03 -14.49 6.82
CA GLN A 93 -4.91 -15.40 6.09
C GLN A 93 -4.53 -16.87 6.29
N ARG A 94 -3.24 -17.20 6.20
CA ARG A 94 -2.74 -18.57 6.45
C ARG A 94 -2.97 -19.03 7.88
N GLY A 95 -2.70 -18.16 8.87
CA GLY A 95 -2.95 -18.48 10.28
C GLY A 95 -4.43 -18.76 10.56
N THR A 96 -5.33 -18.04 9.89
CA THR A 96 -6.77 -18.25 10.00
C THR A 96 -7.20 -19.62 9.43
N ILE A 97 -6.67 -20.00 8.26
CA ILE A 97 -6.98 -21.29 7.60
C ILE A 97 -6.46 -22.48 8.42
N SER A 98 -5.28 -22.36 9.04
CA SER A 98 -4.70 -23.41 9.88
C SER A 98 -5.53 -23.69 11.14
N TYR A 99 -6.22 -22.68 11.67
CA TYR A 99 -7.08 -22.85 12.85
C TYR A 99 -8.36 -23.61 12.49
N GLN A 100 -8.96 -23.34 11.32
CA GLN A 100 -10.22 -23.98 10.89
C GLN A 100 -10.11 -25.45 10.47
N ARG A 101 -8.90 -26.01 10.29
CA ARG A 101 -8.71 -27.42 9.91
C ARG A 101 -8.58 -28.37 11.10
N ASN A 102 -8.49 -27.85 12.32
CA ASN A 102 -8.32 -28.63 13.54
C ASN A 102 -9.59 -28.71 14.41
N ASP A 103 -10.71 -28.18 13.92
CA ASP A 103 -12.07 -28.34 14.46
C ASP A 103 -12.89 -29.25 13.52
#